data_AF-A0A936PVR2-F1
#
_entry.id   AF-A0A936PVR2-F1
#
_cell.length_a   1.000
_cell.length_b   1.000
_cell.length_c   1.000
_cell.angle_alpha   90.00
_cell.angle_beta   90.00
_cell.angle_gamma   90.00
#
_symmetry.space_group_name_H-M   'P 1'
#
loop_
_entity.id
_entity.type
_entity.pdbx_description
1 polymer ?
#
loop_
_entity_poly.entity_id
_entity_poly.type
_entity_poly.pdbx_seq_one_letter_code
_entity_poly.pdbx_strand_id
1 'polypeptide(L)'
;MIPANSILSRRVLIPAALVLTLAGAVLAGMPTKRPEDHVRGRTVFMQSCWQCHGASNDGQGPAAEALVGGVPDLRGKMSEDRFDALIPVILEGKGKMPAYAEEMDKHDARRVLVYLHRLDTGEETPPVTPAPKATKPGAVGEDGEEATTDDEATKRRRRRAHHAADAQPHARDATASAGAAAAQG
;
A
#
# COMPACT_ATOMS: atom_id res chain seq x y z
N MET A 1 -18.46 -27.94 -70.68
CA MET A 1 -18.89 -28.68 -69.47
C MET A 1 -17.63 -29.08 -68.71
N ILE A 2 -17.33 -28.40 -67.60
CA ILE A 2 -16.19 -28.64 -66.71
C ILE A 2 -16.75 -28.55 -65.27
N PRO A 3 -16.60 -29.55 -64.39
CA PRO A 3 -17.12 -29.47 -63.02
C PRO A 3 -16.14 -28.74 -62.10
N ALA A 4 -16.59 -27.65 -61.47
CA ALA A 4 -15.94 -27.05 -60.29
C ALA A 4 -16.45 -27.79 -59.05
N ASN A 5 -15.69 -28.71 -58.45
CA ASN A 5 -14.53 -28.53 -57.57
C ASN A 5 -14.92 -28.02 -56.17
N SER A 6 -15.10 -28.99 -55.26
CA SER A 6 -15.30 -28.83 -53.82
C SER A 6 -14.11 -28.17 -53.15
N ILE A 7 -14.21 -26.87 -52.84
CA ILE A 7 -13.26 -26.18 -51.99
C ILE A 7 -14.02 -25.14 -51.16
N LEU A 8 -14.51 -25.50 -49.95
CA LEU A 8 -14.48 -24.57 -48.81
C LEU A 8 -14.85 -25.13 -47.44
N SER A 9 -14.70 -26.44 -47.16
CA SER A 9 -15.01 -26.99 -45.83
C SER A 9 -13.83 -26.94 -44.83
N ARG A 10 -12.80 -26.13 -45.06
CA ARG A 10 -11.49 -26.26 -44.35
C ARG A 10 -11.01 -25.05 -43.55
N ARG A 11 -11.88 -24.11 -43.18
CA ARG A 11 -11.45 -22.88 -42.48
C ARG A 11 -12.07 -22.61 -41.10
N VAL A 12 -12.78 -23.56 -40.48
CA VAL A 12 -13.41 -23.36 -39.15
C VAL A 12 -12.86 -24.33 -38.10
N LEU A 13 -11.56 -24.64 -38.12
CA LEU A 13 -10.93 -25.51 -37.12
C LEU A 13 -9.60 -24.96 -36.56
N ILE A 14 -9.39 -23.63 -36.61
CA ILE A 14 -8.13 -23.02 -36.13
C ILE A 14 -8.25 -22.15 -34.85
N PRO A 15 -9.40 -21.65 -34.33
CA PRO A 15 -9.35 -20.79 -33.15
C PRO A 15 -9.36 -21.54 -31.80
N ALA A 16 -9.50 -22.88 -31.78
CA ALA A 16 -9.63 -23.63 -30.52
C ALA A 16 -8.27 -23.95 -29.85
N ALA A 17 -7.18 -24.08 -30.61
CA ALA A 17 -5.89 -24.48 -30.07
C ALA A 17 -5.13 -23.32 -29.38
N LEU A 18 -5.38 -22.06 -29.77
CA LEU A 18 -4.67 -20.91 -29.18
C LEU A 18 -5.23 -20.51 -27.81
N VAL A 19 -6.55 -20.63 -27.59
CA VAL A 19 -7.21 -20.30 -26.31
C VAL A 19 -6.80 -21.27 -25.19
N LEU A 20 -6.50 -22.52 -25.52
CA LEU A 20 -6.10 -23.54 -24.53
C LEU A 20 -4.65 -23.37 -24.03
N THR A 21 -3.79 -22.65 -24.75
CA THR A 21 -2.38 -22.45 -24.36
C THR A 21 -2.16 -21.28 -23.40
N LEU A 22 -2.99 -20.24 -23.44
CA LEU A 22 -2.93 -19.12 -22.48
C LEU A 22 -3.47 -19.50 -21.09
N ALA A 23 -4.35 -20.49 -20.98
CA ALA A 23 -4.88 -20.97 -19.70
C ALA A 23 -3.88 -21.78 -18.86
N GLY A 24 -2.85 -22.40 -19.48
CA GLY A 24 -1.89 -23.25 -18.78
C GLY A 24 -0.88 -22.49 -17.92
N ALA A 25 -0.51 -21.26 -18.31
CA ALA A 25 0.51 -20.48 -17.61
C ALA A 25 -0.01 -19.82 -16.31
N VAL A 26 -1.32 -19.59 -16.20
CA VAL A 26 -1.92 -18.93 -15.03
C VAL A 26 -1.95 -19.83 -13.79
N LEU A 27 -1.95 -21.16 -13.96
CA LEU A 27 -2.05 -22.10 -12.84
C LEU A 27 -0.71 -22.34 -12.11
N ALA A 28 0.44 -22.03 -12.73
CA ALA A 28 1.76 -22.31 -12.16
C ALA A 28 2.30 -21.23 -11.20
N GLY A 29 1.60 -20.08 -11.07
CA GLY A 29 2.09 -18.91 -10.32
C GLY A 29 1.46 -18.67 -8.95
N MET A 30 0.54 -19.51 -8.47
CA MET A 30 -0.13 -19.29 -7.19
C MET A 30 0.74 -19.75 -5.99
N PRO A 31 0.91 -18.93 -4.94
CA PRO A 31 1.65 -19.33 -3.75
C PRO A 31 0.96 -20.53 -3.07
N THR A 32 1.70 -21.62 -2.87
CA THR A 32 1.19 -22.87 -2.29
C THR A 32 1.15 -22.84 -0.76
N LYS A 33 1.75 -21.84 -0.13
CA LYS A 33 1.73 -21.64 1.33
C LYS A 33 0.94 -20.40 1.70
N ARG A 34 0.11 -20.52 2.73
CA ARG A 34 -0.54 -19.37 3.37
C ARG A 34 0.52 -18.52 4.07
N PRO A 35 0.36 -17.19 4.12
CA PRO A 35 1.23 -16.34 4.92
C PRO A 35 1.27 -16.81 6.38
N GLU A 36 2.41 -16.62 7.03
CA GLU A 36 2.53 -16.85 8.46
C GLU A 36 1.58 -15.93 9.24
N ASP A 37 1.07 -16.41 10.38
CA ASP A 37 0.00 -15.73 11.11
C ASP A 37 0.39 -14.31 11.52
N HIS A 38 1.63 -14.08 11.95
CA HIS A 38 2.11 -12.74 12.30
C HIS A 38 2.21 -11.80 11.09
N VAL A 39 2.54 -12.31 9.90
CA VAL A 39 2.60 -11.53 8.65
C VAL A 39 1.20 -11.06 8.25
N ARG A 40 0.21 -11.95 8.34
CA ARG A 40 -1.20 -11.60 8.14
C ARG A 40 -1.69 -10.63 9.22
N GLY A 41 -1.35 -10.88 10.48
CA GLY A 41 -1.68 -10.03 11.62
C GLY A 41 -1.17 -8.60 11.47
N ARG A 42 0.11 -8.46 11.09
CA ARG A 42 0.74 -7.17 10.76
C ARG A 42 -0.04 -6.45 9.66
N THR A 43 -0.40 -7.16 8.60
CA THR A 43 -1.14 -6.58 7.47
C THR A 43 -2.48 -6.00 7.93
N VAL A 44 -3.25 -6.76 8.72
CA VAL A 44 -4.55 -6.32 9.25
C VAL A 44 -4.37 -5.13 10.22
N PHE A 45 -3.40 -5.22 11.14
CA PHE A 45 -3.11 -4.13 12.08
C PHE A 45 -2.78 -2.82 11.39
N MET A 46 -1.95 -2.88 10.34
CA MET A 46 -1.56 -1.72 9.54
C MET A 46 -2.65 -1.20 8.61
N GLN A 47 -3.73 -1.96 8.41
CA GLN A 47 -4.90 -1.49 7.65
C GLN A 47 -5.90 -0.79 8.55
N SER A 48 -6.12 -1.30 9.77
CA SER A 48 -7.30 -0.91 10.57
C SER A 48 -6.99 -0.34 11.95
N CYS A 49 -5.84 -0.67 12.56
CA CYS A 49 -5.62 -0.44 14.00
C CYS A 49 -4.58 0.65 14.30
N TRP A 50 -3.51 0.73 13.50
CA TRP A 50 -2.34 1.58 13.79
C TRP A 50 -2.66 3.08 13.86
N GLN A 51 -3.71 3.53 13.16
CA GLN A 51 -4.09 4.96 13.13
C GLN A 51 -4.45 5.47 14.52
N CYS A 52 -4.99 4.61 15.39
CA CYS A 52 -5.31 4.94 16.77
C CYS A 52 -4.27 4.36 17.74
N HIS A 53 -3.87 3.10 17.55
CA HIS A 53 -2.97 2.39 18.48
C HIS A 53 -1.47 2.69 18.29
N GLY A 54 -1.09 3.37 17.21
CA GLY A 54 0.31 3.61 16.84
C GLY A 54 0.96 2.38 16.20
N ALA A 55 1.99 2.58 15.39
CA ALA A 55 2.70 1.46 14.74
C ALA A 55 3.40 0.54 15.76
N SER A 56 3.81 1.12 16.90
CA SER A 56 4.48 0.45 18.01
C SER A 56 3.53 0.04 19.14
N ASN A 57 2.22 0.13 18.93
CA ASN A 57 1.19 -0.22 19.92
C ASN A 57 1.24 0.63 21.22
N ASP A 58 1.78 1.85 21.12
CA ASP A 58 2.00 2.78 22.22
C ASP A 58 0.81 3.73 22.49
N GLY A 59 -0.26 3.62 21.69
CA GLY A 59 -1.43 4.48 21.80
C GLY A 59 -1.22 5.88 21.20
N GLN A 60 -0.13 6.10 20.46
CA GLN A 60 0.22 7.39 19.84
C GLN A 60 0.00 7.36 18.32
N GLY A 61 -1.08 6.73 17.87
CA GLY A 61 -1.47 6.80 16.47
C GLY A 61 -1.94 8.22 16.09
N PRO A 62 -1.86 8.63 14.81
CA PRO A 62 -2.24 9.99 14.37
C PRO A 62 -3.70 10.40 14.61
N ALA A 63 -4.58 9.45 14.94
CA ALA A 63 -5.96 9.71 15.32
C ALA A 63 -6.17 9.73 16.85
N ALA A 64 -5.15 9.39 17.64
CA ALA A 64 -5.26 9.27 19.09
C ALA A 64 -5.50 10.63 19.78
N GLU A 65 -4.90 11.71 19.26
CA GLU A 65 -5.04 13.06 19.81
C GLU A 65 -6.48 13.58 19.72
N ALA A 66 -7.26 13.12 18.74
CA ALA A 66 -8.65 13.49 18.56
C ALA A 66 -9.62 12.73 19.51
N LEU A 67 -9.15 11.69 20.20
CA LEU A 67 -9.97 10.84 21.05
C LEU A 67 -9.89 11.30 22.52
N VAL A 68 -11.00 11.83 23.03
CA VAL A 68 -11.13 12.21 24.43
C VAL A 68 -10.91 10.98 25.33
N GLY A 69 -9.92 11.05 26.20
CA GLY A 69 -9.49 9.93 27.06
C GLY A 69 -8.30 9.13 26.51
N GLY A 70 -7.87 9.43 25.28
CA GLY A 70 -6.72 8.81 24.63
C GLY A 70 -6.95 7.36 24.21
N VAL A 71 -5.92 6.79 23.58
CA VAL A 71 -5.85 5.36 23.24
C VAL A 71 -4.90 4.68 24.23
N PRO A 72 -5.25 3.52 24.82
CA PRO A 72 -4.38 2.86 25.78
C PRO A 72 -3.03 2.47 25.17
N ASP A 73 -1.95 2.66 25.93
CA ASP A 73 -0.66 2.01 25.66
C ASP A 73 -0.81 0.50 25.92
N LEU A 74 -0.59 -0.29 24.88
CA LEU A 74 -0.80 -1.74 24.89
C LEU A 74 0.52 -2.53 24.91
N ARG A 75 1.67 -1.84 24.93
CA ARG A 75 2.99 -2.50 24.98
C ARG A 75 3.16 -3.33 26.25
N GLY A 76 3.76 -4.50 26.09
CA GLY A 76 4.02 -5.49 27.14
C GLY A 76 2.76 -6.11 27.75
N LYS A 77 1.58 -5.95 27.13
CA LYS A 77 0.29 -6.46 27.64
C LYS A 77 -0.25 -7.64 26.86
N MET A 78 0.40 -8.01 25.75
CA MET A 78 -0.02 -9.10 24.88
C MET A 78 0.62 -10.40 25.32
N SER A 79 -0.24 -11.37 25.66
CA SER A 79 0.16 -12.73 26.01
C SER A 79 -0.86 -13.71 25.44
N GLU A 80 -0.40 -14.89 25.01
CA GLU A 80 -1.23 -15.84 24.27
C GLU A 80 -2.44 -16.33 25.09
N ASP A 81 -2.30 -16.44 26.40
CA ASP A 81 -3.36 -16.81 27.35
C ASP A 81 -4.49 -15.78 27.42
N ARG A 82 -4.26 -14.54 26.99
CA ARG A 82 -5.26 -13.47 26.97
C ARG A 82 -6.01 -13.37 25.64
N PHE A 83 -5.56 -14.07 24.60
CA PHE A 83 -6.09 -13.85 23.24
C PHE A 83 -7.59 -14.09 23.16
N ASP A 84 -8.08 -15.16 23.77
CA ASP A 84 -9.51 -15.50 23.71
C ASP A 84 -10.39 -14.44 24.38
N ALA A 85 -9.87 -13.77 25.41
CA ALA A 85 -10.55 -12.65 26.06
C ALA A 85 -10.44 -11.33 25.27
N LEU A 86 -9.44 -11.18 24.41
CA LEU A 86 -9.20 -9.97 23.61
C LEU A 86 -9.87 -10.00 22.24
N ILE A 87 -10.10 -11.18 21.67
CA ILE A 87 -10.82 -11.35 20.40
C ILE A 87 -12.18 -10.62 20.39
N PRO A 88 -13.08 -10.76 21.40
CA PRO A 88 -14.35 -10.03 21.39
C PRO A 88 -14.16 -8.52 21.48
N VAL A 89 -13.11 -8.02 22.15
CA VAL A 89 -12.82 -6.57 22.19
C VAL A 89 -12.55 -6.04 20.78
N ILE A 90 -11.88 -6.81 19.92
CA ILE A 90 -11.62 -6.46 18.52
C ILE A 90 -12.90 -6.58 17.69
N LEU A 91 -13.61 -7.71 17.79
CA LEU A 91 -14.75 -7.98 16.91
C LEU A 91 -15.96 -7.12 17.26
N GLU A 92 -16.24 -6.91 18.54
CA GLU A 92 -17.43 -6.21 19.03
C GLU A 92 -17.16 -4.75 19.40
N GLY A 93 -15.87 -4.36 19.48
CA GLY A 93 -15.46 -3.03 19.90
C GLY A 93 -15.60 -2.80 21.41
N LYS A 94 -15.11 -1.65 21.88
CA LYS A 94 -15.24 -1.24 23.28
C LYS A 94 -15.12 0.27 23.44
N GLY A 95 -16.15 0.90 24.00
CA GLY A 95 -16.15 2.34 24.24
C GLY A 95 -16.06 3.12 22.93
N LYS A 96 -14.93 3.80 22.70
CA LYS A 96 -14.65 4.54 21.44
C LYS A 96 -13.98 3.69 20.36
N MET A 97 -13.51 2.49 20.72
CA MET A 97 -12.95 1.55 19.75
C MET A 97 -14.10 0.90 18.97
N PRO A 98 -14.13 1.01 17.63
CA PRO A 98 -15.19 0.44 16.80
C PRO A 98 -15.14 -1.09 16.80
N ALA A 99 -16.26 -1.70 16.39
CA ALA A 99 -16.36 -3.12 16.09
C ALA A 99 -15.73 -3.42 14.72
N TYR A 100 -15.15 -4.61 14.55
CA TYR A 100 -14.53 -5.05 13.30
C TYR A 100 -15.06 -6.41 12.78
N ALA A 101 -16.16 -6.91 13.36
CA ALA A 101 -16.73 -8.20 13.00
C ALA A 101 -17.23 -8.29 11.55
N GLU A 102 -17.50 -7.16 10.89
CA GLU A 102 -17.94 -7.13 9.48
C GLU A 102 -16.73 -7.20 8.52
N GLU A 103 -15.57 -6.73 8.95
CA GLU A 103 -14.34 -6.68 8.15
C GLU A 103 -13.42 -7.87 8.36
N MET A 104 -13.46 -8.51 9.54
CA MET A 104 -12.57 -9.62 9.87
C MET A 104 -13.21 -10.68 10.75
N ASP A 105 -12.76 -11.92 10.58
CA ASP A 105 -13.19 -13.04 11.41
C ASP A 105 -12.32 -13.17 12.68
N LYS A 106 -12.73 -14.08 13.57
CA LYS A 106 -11.98 -14.39 14.81
C LYS A 106 -10.55 -14.84 14.58
N HIS A 107 -10.24 -15.45 13.43
CA HIS A 107 -8.90 -15.91 13.12
C HIS A 107 -8.01 -14.73 12.75
N ASP A 108 -8.52 -13.77 11.98
CA ASP A 108 -7.80 -12.52 11.70
C ASP A 108 -7.61 -11.67 12.96
N ALA A 109 -8.63 -11.56 13.83
CA ALA A 109 -8.47 -10.93 15.14
C ALA A 109 -7.36 -11.60 15.97
N ARG A 110 -7.33 -12.94 16.03
CA ARG A 110 -6.26 -13.68 16.69
C ARG A 110 -4.89 -13.42 16.06
N ARG A 111 -4.79 -13.36 14.73
CA ARG A 111 -3.53 -13.07 14.03
C ARG A 111 -2.99 -11.68 14.34
N VAL A 112 -3.86 -10.68 14.48
CA VAL A 112 -3.46 -9.35 14.99
C VAL A 112 -2.83 -9.48 16.37
N LEU A 113 -3.45 -10.22 17.29
CA LEU A 113 -2.91 -10.43 18.63
C LEU A 113 -1.57 -11.19 18.62
N VAL A 114 -1.38 -12.16 17.72
CA VAL A 114 -0.08 -12.83 17.50
C VAL A 114 0.99 -11.82 17.07
N TYR A 115 0.67 -10.92 16.13
CA TYR A 115 1.59 -9.86 15.72
C TYR A 115 1.94 -8.93 16.89
N LEU A 116 0.95 -8.50 17.66
CA LEU A 116 1.20 -7.61 18.82
C LEU A 116 2.01 -8.29 19.93
N HIS A 117 1.78 -9.59 20.16
CA HIS A 117 2.62 -10.36 21.08
C HIS A 117 4.09 -10.40 20.63
N ARG A 118 4.34 -10.55 19.33
CA ARG A 118 5.71 -10.52 18.78
C ARG A 118 6.37 -9.14 18.86
N LEU A 119 5.59 -8.05 18.77
CA LEU A 119 6.10 -6.71 19.05
C LEU A 119 6.53 -6.60 20.52
N ASP A 120 5.73 -7.14 21.44
CA ASP A 120 6.03 -7.12 22.88
C ASP A 120 7.26 -7.97 23.24
N THR A 121 7.47 -9.11 22.56
CA THR A 121 8.64 -9.98 22.76
C THR A 121 9.88 -9.50 21.99
N GLY A 122 9.75 -8.48 21.14
CA GLY A 122 10.84 -7.97 20.30
C GLY A 122 11.20 -8.86 19.11
N GLU A 123 10.41 -9.90 18.84
CA GLU A 123 10.56 -10.78 17.68
C GLU A 123 10.09 -10.13 16.36
N GLU A 124 9.41 -9.00 16.44
CA GLU A 124 8.95 -8.18 15.33
C GLU A 124 9.31 -6.72 15.60
N THR A 125 9.77 -5.99 14.58
CA THR A 125 10.04 -4.55 14.68
C THR A 125 8.87 -3.75 14.08
N PRO A 126 8.34 -2.72 14.78
CA PRO A 126 7.31 -1.85 14.24
C PRO A 126 7.73 -1.25 12.90
N PRO A 127 6.81 -1.15 11.91
CA PRO A 127 7.12 -0.46 10.67
C PRO A 127 7.35 1.04 10.93
N VAL A 128 8.49 1.56 10.43
CA VAL A 128 8.90 2.98 10.58
C VAL A 128 7.97 3.94 9.85
N THR A 129 7.18 3.45 8.89
CA THR A 129 6.04 4.13 8.25
C THR A 129 5.12 3.03 7.72
N PRO A 130 3.77 3.18 7.70
CA PRO A 130 2.90 2.21 7.04
C PRO A 130 3.39 1.96 5.62
N ALA A 131 3.81 0.73 5.34
CA ALA A 131 4.21 0.34 4.01
C ALA A 131 3.00 0.52 3.08
N PRO A 132 3.12 1.26 1.96
CA PRO A 132 2.05 1.32 0.97
C PRO A 132 1.78 -0.09 0.44
N LYS A 133 0.48 -0.37 0.30
CA LYS A 133 -0.21 -1.65 -0.01
C LYS A 133 0.65 -2.73 -0.68
N ALA A 134 0.57 -3.95 -0.13
CA ALA A 134 0.73 -5.16 -0.93
C ALA A 134 -0.35 -5.17 -2.03
N THR A 135 0.03 -4.80 -3.26
CA THR A 135 -0.80 -4.91 -4.45
C THR A 135 -1.14 -6.39 -4.68
N LYS A 136 -2.41 -6.70 -4.91
CA LYS A 136 -2.83 -8.03 -5.39
C LYS A 136 -2.29 -8.22 -6.82
N PRO A 137 -1.60 -9.32 -7.16
CA PRO A 137 -1.54 -9.79 -8.53
C PRO A 137 -2.87 -10.49 -8.85
N GLY A 138 -3.63 -9.94 -9.79
CA GLY A 138 -4.90 -10.54 -10.22
C GLY A 138 -5.69 -9.62 -11.12
N ALA A 139 -5.37 -9.66 -12.41
CA ALA A 139 -6.13 -9.03 -13.47
C ALA A 139 -7.53 -9.67 -13.61
N VAL A 140 -8.52 -8.83 -13.89
CA VAL A 140 -9.41 -8.97 -15.06
C VAL A 140 -9.94 -7.56 -15.38
N GLY A 141 -9.71 -7.12 -16.63
CA GLY A 141 -10.46 -6.00 -17.23
C GLY A 141 -11.89 -6.44 -17.55
N GLU A 142 -12.70 -5.74 -18.32
CA GLU A 142 -12.56 -4.57 -19.20
C GLU A 142 -13.97 -3.95 -19.22
N ASP A 143 -14.11 -2.63 -19.15
CA ASP A 143 -14.69 -1.90 -20.27
C ASP A 143 -14.25 -0.43 -20.26
N GLY A 144 -13.82 0.04 -21.42
CA GLY A 144 -13.23 1.35 -21.60
C GLY A 144 -14.25 2.47 -21.63
N GLU A 145 -13.80 3.63 -21.17
CA GLU A 145 -14.23 4.90 -21.70
C GLU A 145 -12.97 5.75 -21.94
N GLU A 146 -12.95 6.29 -23.14
CA GLU A 146 -11.91 7.06 -23.82
C GLU A 146 -11.46 8.31 -23.02
N ALA A 147 -10.17 8.44 -22.72
CA ALA A 147 -9.59 9.68 -22.19
C ALA A 147 -8.47 10.17 -23.12
N THR A 148 -8.85 11.10 -23.98
CA THR A 148 -7.98 11.77 -24.94
C THR A 148 -7.09 12.81 -24.25
N THR A 149 -5.81 12.82 -24.63
CA THR A 149 -4.89 13.97 -24.65
C THR A 149 -4.55 14.67 -23.32
N ASP A 150 -3.52 14.20 -22.61
CA ASP A 150 -2.78 15.00 -21.60
C ASP A 150 -1.24 14.87 -21.66
N ASP A 151 -0.71 14.11 -22.63
CA ASP A 151 0.73 13.80 -22.66
C ASP A 151 1.59 14.88 -23.37
N GLU A 152 1.03 15.66 -24.31
CA GLU A 152 1.79 16.69 -25.02
C GLU A 152 1.98 17.97 -24.18
N ALA A 153 0.95 18.37 -23.43
CA ALA A 153 0.98 19.58 -22.59
C ALA A 153 2.01 19.47 -21.45
N THR A 154 2.12 18.28 -20.84
CA THR A 154 3.09 18.00 -19.77
C THR A 154 4.53 17.97 -20.31
N LYS A 155 4.72 17.43 -21.51
CA LYS A 155 6.03 17.40 -22.19
C LYS A 155 6.50 18.78 -22.63
N ARG A 156 5.59 19.64 -23.12
CA ARG A 156 5.87 21.07 -23.40
C ARG A 156 6.22 21.87 -22.13
N ARG A 157 5.50 21.64 -21.03
CA ARG A 157 5.76 22.34 -19.75
C ARG A 157 7.13 21.97 -19.17
N ARG A 158 7.54 20.70 -19.24
CA ARG A 158 8.88 20.24 -18.84
C ARG A 158 9.99 20.80 -19.74
N ARG A 159 9.82 20.80 -21.08
CA ARG A 159 10.80 21.39 -22.00
C ARG A 159 11.00 22.89 -21.77
N ARG A 160 9.92 23.63 -21.48
CA ARG A 160 9.99 25.08 -21.19
C ARG A 160 10.67 25.37 -19.85
N ALA A 161 10.49 24.50 -18.84
CA ALA A 161 11.20 24.61 -17.57
C ALA A 161 12.71 24.34 -17.70
N HIS A 162 13.11 23.39 -18.56
CA HIS A 162 14.53 23.11 -18.80
C HIS A 162 15.25 24.21 -19.59
N HIS A 163 14.60 24.87 -20.56
CA HIS A 163 15.23 26.00 -21.29
C HIS A 163 15.33 27.30 -20.49
N ALA A 164 14.57 27.47 -19.40
CA ALA A 164 14.62 28.66 -18.56
C ALA A 164 15.76 28.63 -17.52
N ALA A 165 16.41 27.48 -17.31
CA ALA A 165 17.48 27.31 -16.32
C ALA A 165 18.90 27.58 -16.85
N ASP A 166 19.08 27.70 -18.17
CA ASP A 166 20.40 27.91 -18.82
C ASP A 166 20.72 29.39 -19.16
N ALA A 167 19.89 30.34 -18.73
CA ALA A 167 20.12 31.77 -18.95
C ALA A 167 20.86 32.40 -17.76
N GLN A 168 22.18 32.27 -17.73
CA GLN A 168 23.06 32.97 -16.79
C GLN A 168 23.76 34.14 -17.51
N PRO A 169 23.47 35.42 -17.17
CA PRO A 169 24.20 36.54 -17.75
C PRO A 169 25.54 36.73 -17.02
N HIS A 170 26.63 36.72 -17.81
CA HIS A 170 27.96 37.05 -17.36
C HIS A 170 28.24 38.57 -17.40
N ALA A 171 28.84 39.07 -16.31
CA ALA A 171 29.81 40.18 -16.23
C ALA A 171 29.23 41.63 -16.16
N ARG A 172 29.77 42.65 -15.45
CA ARG A 172 31.13 42.99 -14.95
C ARG A 172 31.12 43.95 -13.74
N ASP A 173 32.29 43.98 -13.08
CA ASP A 173 32.92 44.85 -12.06
C ASP A 173 32.40 46.28 -11.81
N ALA A 174 32.45 46.75 -10.54
CA ALA A 174 33.23 47.93 -10.12
C ALA A 174 33.07 48.29 -8.61
N THR A 175 34.21 48.26 -7.90
CA THR A 175 34.76 49.26 -6.94
C THR A 175 34.03 49.68 -5.63
N ALA A 176 34.74 49.41 -4.51
CA ALA A 176 35.29 50.36 -3.52
C ALA A 176 34.54 50.75 -2.21
N SER A 177 35.40 50.82 -1.16
CA SER A 177 35.31 51.50 0.16
C SER A 177 34.43 50.84 1.23
N ALA A 178 34.95 50.31 2.36
CA ALA A 178 35.75 50.86 3.48
C ALA A 178 34.88 51.35 4.67
N GLY A 179 35.24 50.89 5.89
CA GLY A 179 34.75 51.36 7.21
C GLY A 179 34.10 50.23 8.03
N ALA A 180 34.76 49.53 8.96
CA ALA A 180 35.35 49.90 10.26
C ALA A 180 34.35 49.95 11.46
N ALA A 181 34.75 49.27 12.55
CA ALA A 181 34.35 49.40 13.97
C ALA A 181 32.94 48.89 14.37
N ALA A 182 32.75 47.94 15.30
CA ALA A 182 33.09 47.81 16.74
C ALA A 182 31.74 47.66 17.49
N ALA A 183 31.43 46.52 18.12
CA ALA A 183 31.75 46.17 19.50
C ALA A 183 31.31 47.22 20.55
N GLN A 184 30.11 47.02 21.13
CA GLN A 184 29.76 47.07 22.58
C GLN A 184 28.27 47.36 22.78
N GLY A 185 27.67 46.63 23.71
CA GLY A 185 26.29 46.75 24.18
C GLY A 185 25.95 45.54 25.03
#